data_AF-A0A1L7U7X7-F1
#
_entry.id   AF-A0A1L7U7X7-F1
#
_cell.length_a   1.000
_cell.length_b   1.000
_cell.length_c   1.000
_cell.angle_alpha   90.00
_cell.angle_beta   90.00
_cell.angle_gamma   90.00
#
_symmetry.space_group_name_H-M   'P 1'
#
loop_
_entity.id
_entity.type
_entity.pdbx_description
1 polymer ?
#
loop_
_entity_poly.entity_id
_entity_poly.type
_entity_poly.pdbx_seq_one_letter_code
_entity_poly.pdbx_strand_id
1 'polypeptide(L)'
;MEHVTDDRVLKVLRKFKVSSITLVEWETPLLQRLGYPLAPQSDLLFLIPDEQIEDARHIVEAAGLQNDNRAPSYMAEHARKGYHYVYGESGHKFILVPISWTGIQQKELIAINSPTLPCPIWTVPIPAFCAAYLRIIMQEHAGTTVRLMANADLASVIGYSMFDMTYEGDYMPTPEDLEHLDAAEKERMAEKDALEMENALSSIKQWQFTEETEWARDMMLELVSGKLSYDDLPASRPEFCMKPEA
;
A
#
# COMPACT_ATOMS: atom_id res chain seq x y z
N MET A 1 -14.64 -7.76 -6.19
CA MET A 1 -13.54 -7.86 -7.17
C MET A 1 -14.15 -8.34 -8.48
N GLU A 2 -14.26 -7.44 -9.45
CA GLU A 2 -14.76 -7.80 -10.78
C GLU A 2 -13.79 -8.78 -11.45
N HIS A 3 -14.31 -9.71 -12.25
CA HIS A 3 -13.48 -10.62 -13.01
C HIS A 3 -12.78 -9.86 -14.13
N VAL A 4 -11.46 -10.03 -14.26
CA VAL A 4 -10.69 -9.49 -15.39
C VAL A 4 -11.15 -10.19 -16.67
N THR A 5 -11.82 -9.45 -17.55
CA THR A 5 -12.37 -9.97 -18.82
C THR A 5 -11.58 -9.55 -20.05
N ASP A 6 -10.62 -8.62 -19.93
CA ASP A 6 -9.78 -8.20 -21.05
C ASP A 6 -8.86 -9.35 -21.48
N ASP A 7 -9.06 -9.85 -22.71
CA ASP A 7 -8.31 -10.96 -23.30
C ASP A 7 -6.80 -10.71 -23.34
N ARG A 8 -6.36 -9.45 -23.49
CA ARG A 8 -4.93 -9.10 -23.51
C ARG A 8 -4.34 -9.28 -22.12
N VAL A 9 -5.04 -8.82 -21.07
CA VAL A 9 -4.59 -9.03 -19.68
C VAL A 9 -4.56 -10.51 -19.34
N LEU A 10 -5.60 -11.27 -19.70
CA LEU A 10 -5.61 -12.72 -19.49
C LEU A 10 -4.46 -13.41 -20.24
N LYS A 11 -4.11 -12.96 -21.44
CA LYS A 11 -2.95 -13.45 -22.20
C LYS A 11 -1.64 -13.13 -21.48
N VAL A 12 -1.47 -11.91 -20.96
CA VAL A 12 -0.30 -11.51 -20.16
C VAL A 12 -0.16 -12.41 -18.94
N LEU A 13 -1.20 -12.54 -18.12
CA LEU A 13 -1.14 -13.30 -16.87
C LEU A 13 -0.84 -14.79 -17.11
N ARG A 14 -1.38 -15.38 -18.19
CA ARG A 14 -1.02 -16.74 -18.61
C ARG A 14 0.45 -16.84 -19.02
N LYS A 15 0.98 -15.84 -19.72
CA LYS A 15 2.40 -15.80 -20.12
C LYS A 15 3.32 -15.60 -18.93
N PHE A 16 2.96 -14.76 -17.97
CA PHE A 16 3.66 -14.64 -16.68
C PHE A 16 3.77 -15.98 -15.97
N LYS A 17 2.68 -16.73 -15.88
CA LYS A 17 2.70 -18.09 -15.33
C LYS A 17 3.66 -19.02 -16.07
N VAL A 18 3.63 -19.02 -17.41
CA VAL A 18 4.51 -19.87 -18.23
C VAL A 18 5.98 -19.50 -18.06
N SER A 19 6.28 -18.20 -17.99
CA SER A 19 7.63 -17.67 -17.78
C SER A 19 8.06 -17.65 -16.31
N SER A 20 7.24 -18.17 -15.39
CA SER A 20 7.51 -18.16 -13.94
C SER A 20 7.80 -16.76 -13.38
N ILE A 21 7.15 -15.73 -13.95
CA ILE A 21 7.21 -14.36 -13.41
C ILE A 21 6.45 -14.34 -12.09
N THR A 22 7.13 -13.87 -11.04
CA THR A 22 6.55 -13.72 -9.71
C THR A 22 5.76 -12.42 -9.67
N LEU A 23 4.47 -12.51 -9.30
CA LEU A 23 3.60 -11.37 -9.10
C LEU A 23 3.30 -11.23 -7.62
N VAL A 24 3.69 -10.10 -7.03
CA VAL A 24 3.30 -9.73 -5.67
C VAL A 24 2.26 -8.62 -5.76
N GLU A 25 1.12 -8.76 -5.12
CA GLU A 25 0.12 -7.69 -5.13
C GLU A 25 0.64 -6.41 -4.48
N TRP A 26 0.29 -5.27 -5.08
CA TRP A 26 0.73 -3.95 -4.63
C TRP A 26 -0.40 -2.93 -4.69
N GLU A 27 -0.31 -1.87 -3.87
CA GLU A 27 -1.32 -0.80 -3.78
C GLU A 27 -2.74 -1.39 -3.77
N THR A 28 -3.58 -1.05 -4.75
CA THR A 28 -5.02 -1.38 -4.76
C THR A 28 -5.33 -2.86 -4.43
N PRO A 29 -4.83 -3.87 -5.17
CA PRO A 29 -5.01 -5.29 -4.81
C PRO A 29 -4.52 -5.69 -3.42
N LEU A 30 -3.45 -5.06 -2.91
CA LEU A 30 -2.90 -5.34 -1.59
C LEU A 30 -3.75 -4.69 -0.49
N LEU A 31 -4.06 -3.41 -0.63
CA LEU A 31 -4.90 -2.62 0.26
C LEU A 31 -6.26 -3.30 0.50
N GLN A 32 -6.92 -3.79 -0.56
CA GLN A 32 -8.18 -4.52 -0.44
C GLN A 32 -8.07 -5.76 0.45
N ARG A 33 -6.99 -6.53 0.32
CA ARG A 33 -6.78 -7.75 1.11
C ARG A 33 -6.41 -7.45 2.55
N LEU A 34 -5.72 -6.33 2.77
CA LEU A 34 -5.43 -5.84 4.11
C LEU A 34 -6.66 -5.17 4.76
N GLY A 35 -7.82 -5.19 4.09
CA GLY A 35 -9.09 -4.76 4.65
C GLY A 35 -9.44 -3.30 4.44
N TYR A 36 -8.75 -2.58 3.55
CA TYR A 36 -9.09 -1.19 3.22
C TYR A 36 -10.20 -1.14 2.15
N PRO A 37 -11.45 -0.76 2.51
CA PRO A 37 -12.61 -0.91 1.62
C PRO A 37 -12.69 0.13 0.49
N LEU A 38 -11.97 1.25 0.60
CA LEU A 38 -12.01 2.36 -0.38
C LEU A 38 -11.05 2.19 -1.56
N ALA A 39 -10.28 1.10 -1.59
CA ALA A 39 -9.34 0.84 -2.69
C ALA A 39 -10.10 0.53 -4.02
N PRO A 40 -9.74 1.18 -5.15
CA PRO A 40 -10.43 1.04 -6.45
C PRO A 40 -10.62 -0.42 -6.90
N GLN A 41 -11.75 -0.80 -7.50
CA GLN A 41 -12.07 -2.24 -7.63
C GLN A 41 -11.44 -2.98 -8.83
N SER A 42 -10.73 -2.29 -9.72
CA SER A 42 -10.43 -2.80 -11.06
C SER A 42 -8.98 -2.71 -11.52
N ASP A 43 -8.13 -1.91 -10.87
CA ASP A 43 -6.77 -1.71 -11.37
C ASP A 43 -5.81 -2.77 -10.81
N LEU A 44 -4.88 -3.21 -11.65
CA LEU A 44 -3.96 -4.30 -11.36
C LEU A 44 -2.55 -3.73 -11.18
N LEU A 45 -2.03 -3.80 -9.97
CA LEU A 45 -0.69 -3.34 -9.65
C LEU A 45 0.09 -4.47 -8.98
N PHE A 46 1.28 -4.74 -9.49
CA PHE A 46 2.12 -5.82 -9.01
C PHE A 46 3.56 -5.35 -8.76
N LEU A 47 4.16 -5.78 -7.65
CA LEU A 47 5.61 -5.83 -7.53
C LEU A 47 6.14 -7.05 -8.26
N ILE A 48 7.24 -6.84 -8.98
CA ILE A 48 7.96 -7.86 -9.76
C ILE A 48 9.40 -7.88 -9.26
N PRO A 49 10.01 -9.06 -9.07
CA PRO A 49 11.45 -9.14 -8.81
C PRO A 49 12.24 -8.38 -9.87
N ASP A 50 13.24 -7.63 -9.44
CA ASP A 50 14.02 -6.72 -10.29
C ASP A 50 14.65 -7.43 -11.49
N GLU A 51 15.09 -8.67 -11.32
CA GLU A 51 15.67 -9.48 -12.39
C GLU A 51 14.63 -9.94 -13.44
N GLN A 52 13.34 -9.87 -13.12
CA GLN A 52 12.23 -10.30 -13.96
C GLN A 52 11.48 -9.13 -14.62
N ILE A 53 11.74 -7.89 -14.21
CA ILE A 53 10.94 -6.72 -14.61
C ILE A 53 10.96 -6.46 -16.12
N GLU A 54 12.12 -6.61 -16.78
CA GLU A 54 12.25 -6.39 -18.23
C GLU A 54 11.55 -7.50 -19.02
N ASP A 55 11.67 -8.75 -18.59
CA ASP A 55 10.95 -9.87 -19.21
C ASP A 55 9.43 -9.69 -19.07
N ALA A 56 8.97 -9.27 -17.88
CA ALA A 56 7.57 -8.98 -17.62
C ALA A 56 7.06 -7.86 -18.54
N ARG A 57 7.81 -6.76 -18.65
CA ARG A 57 7.53 -5.66 -19.58
C ARG A 57 7.40 -6.16 -21.02
N HIS A 58 8.36 -6.94 -21.52
CA HIS A 58 8.33 -7.42 -22.90
C HIS A 58 7.12 -8.31 -23.17
N ILE A 59 6.69 -9.13 -22.20
CA ILE A 59 5.48 -9.94 -22.31
C ILE A 59 4.23 -9.04 -22.42
N VAL A 60 4.15 -7.96 -21.63
CA VAL A 60 3.03 -7.02 -21.68
C VAL A 60 2.96 -6.29 -23.01
N GLU A 61 4.09 -5.75 -23.47
CA GLU A 61 4.19 -5.08 -24.77
C GLU A 61 3.84 -6.02 -25.93
N ALA A 62 4.32 -7.26 -25.91
CA ALA A 62 4.00 -8.28 -26.92
C ALA A 62 2.53 -8.73 -26.89
N ALA A 63 1.82 -8.51 -25.78
CA ALA A 63 0.38 -8.73 -25.69
C ALA A 63 -0.44 -7.56 -26.24
N GLY A 64 0.19 -6.43 -26.56
CA GLY A 64 -0.44 -5.25 -27.16
C GLY A 64 -1.12 -4.33 -26.14
N LEU A 65 -0.75 -4.41 -24.86
CA LEU A 65 -1.12 -3.37 -23.90
C LEU A 65 -0.34 -2.09 -24.22
N GLN A 66 -1.02 -0.95 -24.15
CA GLN A 66 -0.43 0.35 -24.48
C GLN A 66 0.01 1.04 -23.21
N ASN A 67 1.13 1.78 -23.29
CA ASN A 67 1.58 2.62 -22.19
C ASN A 67 0.50 3.63 -21.80
N ASP A 68 0.35 3.85 -20.49
CA ASP A 68 -0.53 4.88 -19.99
C ASP A 68 0.12 6.27 -20.15
N ASN A 69 -0.53 7.16 -20.91
CA ASN A 69 -0.12 8.55 -21.06
C ASN A 69 -0.98 9.51 -20.21
N ARG A 70 -1.86 8.97 -19.36
CA ARG A 70 -2.74 9.77 -18.49
C ARG A 70 -1.98 10.34 -17.31
N ALA A 71 -2.64 11.24 -16.58
CA ALA A 71 -2.12 11.73 -15.33
C ALA A 71 -1.90 10.56 -14.33
N PRO A 72 -0.80 10.59 -13.57
CA PRO A 72 -0.58 9.68 -12.46
C PRO A 72 -1.79 9.64 -11.51
N SER A 73 -2.14 8.45 -11.05
CA SER A 73 -3.22 8.20 -10.09
C SER A 73 -2.74 7.36 -8.90
N TYR A 74 -1.63 6.64 -9.08
CA TYR A 74 -1.04 5.75 -8.09
C TYR A 74 0.29 6.27 -7.56
N MET A 75 0.64 5.87 -6.35
CA MET A 75 1.88 6.27 -5.68
C MET A 75 3.10 5.89 -6.53
N ALA A 76 3.10 4.68 -7.11
CA ALA A 76 4.17 4.22 -7.98
C ALA A 76 4.34 5.11 -9.24
N GLU A 77 3.24 5.60 -9.82
CA GLU A 77 3.27 6.52 -10.96
C GLU A 77 3.86 7.88 -10.58
N HIS A 78 3.44 8.44 -9.44
CA HIS A 78 3.99 9.69 -8.91
C HIS A 78 5.49 9.58 -8.60
N ALA A 79 5.93 8.42 -8.10
CA ALA A 79 7.33 8.10 -7.85
C ALA A 79 8.14 7.82 -9.13
N ARG A 80 7.47 7.77 -10.30
CA ARG A 80 8.04 7.38 -11.60
C ARG A 80 8.74 6.03 -11.52
N LYS A 81 8.09 5.08 -10.85
CA LYS A 81 8.59 3.71 -10.65
C LYS A 81 7.78 2.74 -11.47
N GLY A 82 8.49 1.96 -12.27
CA GLY A 82 7.92 0.84 -13.00
C GLY A 82 7.37 1.19 -14.38
N TYR A 83 6.48 0.32 -14.85
CA TYR A 83 5.88 0.33 -16.18
C TYR A 83 4.37 0.35 -16.06
N HIS A 84 3.72 1.23 -16.83
CA HIS A 84 2.32 1.56 -16.66
C HIS A 84 1.57 1.37 -17.97
N TYR A 85 0.50 0.60 -17.94
CA TYR A 85 -0.29 0.25 -19.10
C TYR A 85 -1.78 0.45 -18.84
N VAL A 86 -2.55 0.56 -19.91
CA VAL A 86 -4.02 0.63 -19.86
C VAL A 86 -4.67 -0.56 -20.52
N TYR A 87 -5.81 -0.99 -19.97
CA TYR A 87 -6.62 -2.08 -20.49
C TYR A 87 -8.12 -1.83 -20.29
N GLY A 88 -8.95 -2.61 -20.99
CA GLY A 88 -10.41 -2.41 -21.00
C GLY A 88 -10.87 -1.11 -21.65
N GLU A 89 -12.19 -1.00 -21.88
CA GLU A 89 -12.81 0.21 -22.44
C GLU A 89 -12.84 1.35 -21.42
N SER A 90 -13.04 1.03 -20.14
CA SER A 90 -12.96 1.96 -19.01
C SER A 90 -11.55 2.48 -18.77
N GLY A 91 -10.53 1.87 -19.39
CA GLY A 91 -9.16 2.31 -19.29
C GLY A 91 -8.55 2.07 -17.91
N HIS A 92 -8.77 0.88 -17.36
CA HIS A 92 -8.16 0.40 -16.12
C HIS A 92 -6.64 0.30 -16.26
N LYS A 93 -5.94 0.45 -15.14
CA LYS A 93 -4.47 0.43 -15.13
C LYS A 93 -3.90 -0.95 -14.84
N PHE A 94 -2.84 -1.29 -15.56
CA PHE A 94 -2.00 -2.46 -15.31
C PHE A 94 -0.57 -1.96 -15.07
N ILE A 95 -0.08 -2.07 -13.84
CA ILE A 95 1.19 -1.46 -13.42
C ILE A 95 2.14 -2.52 -12.87
N LEU A 96 3.38 -2.50 -13.35
CA LEU A 96 4.47 -3.35 -12.91
C LEU A 96 5.53 -2.52 -12.21
N VAL A 97 5.88 -2.84 -10.97
CA VAL A 97 6.82 -2.06 -10.16
C VAL A 97 7.96 -2.97 -9.68
N PRO A 98 9.23 -2.54 -9.71
CA PRO A 98 10.31 -3.35 -9.15
C PRO A 98 10.15 -3.51 -7.63
N ILE A 99 10.30 -4.73 -7.11
CA ILE A 99 10.13 -5.03 -5.69
C ILE A 99 11.16 -4.29 -4.82
N SER A 100 12.38 -4.08 -5.32
CA SER A 100 13.45 -3.37 -4.61
C SER A 100 13.06 -1.96 -4.16
N TRP A 101 12.14 -1.30 -4.86
CA TRP A 101 11.66 0.04 -4.48
C TRP A 101 11.01 0.04 -3.10
N THR A 102 10.31 -1.04 -2.76
CA THR A 102 9.60 -1.17 -1.47
C THR A 102 10.53 -1.68 -0.36
N GLY A 103 11.64 -2.34 -0.73
CA GLY A 103 12.52 -3.05 0.19
C GLY A 103 11.90 -4.31 0.82
N ILE A 104 10.77 -4.80 0.29
CA ILE A 104 10.18 -6.09 0.66
C ILE A 104 11.13 -7.21 0.23
N GLN A 105 11.27 -8.20 1.10
CA GLN A 105 12.14 -9.35 0.91
C GLN A 105 11.35 -10.60 0.54
N GLN A 106 12.00 -11.52 -0.18
CA GLN A 106 11.38 -12.77 -0.62
C GLN A 106 10.80 -13.60 0.56
N LYS A 107 11.45 -13.58 1.72
CA LYS A 107 11.01 -14.31 2.93
C LYS A 107 9.73 -13.73 3.57
N GLU A 108 9.36 -12.51 3.20
CA GLU A 108 8.12 -11.85 3.68
C GLU A 108 6.91 -12.18 2.78
N LEU A 109 7.14 -12.84 1.64
CA LEU A 109 6.10 -13.14 0.67
C LEU A 109 5.31 -14.40 1.07
N ILE A 110 3.99 -14.30 0.96
CA ILE A 110 3.05 -15.37 1.23
C ILE A 110 2.34 -15.71 -0.07
N ALA A 111 2.45 -16.96 -0.53
CA ALA A 111 1.74 -17.42 -1.71
C ALA A 111 0.24 -17.50 -1.43
N ILE A 112 -0.56 -16.98 -2.35
CA ILE A 112 -2.02 -17.05 -2.30
C ILE A 112 -2.58 -17.68 -3.57
N ASN A 113 -3.65 -18.44 -3.41
CA ASN A 113 -4.43 -18.93 -4.53
C ASN A 113 -5.48 -17.88 -4.90
N SER A 114 -5.26 -17.16 -5.99
CA SER A 114 -6.27 -16.26 -6.52
C SER A 114 -7.31 -17.07 -7.30
N PRO A 115 -8.60 -17.04 -6.92
CA PRO A 115 -9.66 -17.66 -7.73
C PRO A 115 -9.98 -16.84 -8.98
N THR A 116 -9.54 -15.56 -9.04
CA THR A 116 -9.90 -14.62 -10.11
C THR A 116 -8.84 -14.51 -11.19
N LEU A 117 -7.57 -14.81 -10.88
CA LEU A 117 -6.45 -14.62 -11.81
C LEU A 117 -5.82 -15.97 -12.21
N PRO A 118 -5.41 -16.15 -13.48
CA PRO A 118 -4.97 -17.44 -14.02
C PRO A 118 -3.53 -17.82 -13.63
N CYS A 119 -2.90 -17.11 -12.70
CA CYS A 119 -1.51 -17.27 -12.28
C CYS A 119 -1.38 -17.30 -10.74
N PRO A 120 -0.35 -17.95 -10.18
CA PRO A 120 -0.02 -17.82 -8.77
C PRO A 120 0.31 -16.37 -8.43
N ILE A 121 -0.13 -15.93 -7.26
CA ILE A 121 0.09 -14.57 -6.77
C ILE A 121 0.67 -14.66 -5.36
N TRP A 122 1.49 -13.68 -5.02
CA TRP A 122 2.06 -13.51 -3.71
C TRP A 122 1.49 -12.24 -3.08
N THR A 123 1.42 -12.22 -1.76
CA THR A 123 1.05 -11.06 -0.97
C THR A 123 2.06 -10.88 0.16
N VAL A 124 1.97 -9.77 0.87
CA VAL A 124 2.68 -9.53 2.12
C VAL A 124 1.71 -9.39 3.29
N PRO A 125 2.12 -9.76 4.53
CA PRO A 125 1.34 -9.50 5.72
C PRO A 125 1.43 -8.02 6.14
N ILE A 126 0.53 -7.58 7.03
CA ILE A 126 0.48 -6.18 7.54
C ILE A 126 1.86 -5.67 8.04
N PRO A 127 2.67 -6.43 8.79
CA PRO A 127 3.97 -5.93 9.26
C PRO A 127 4.91 -5.56 8.12
N ALA A 128 5.03 -6.43 7.10
CA ALA A 128 5.86 -6.18 5.93
C ALA A 128 5.32 -5.02 5.08
N PHE A 129 3.99 -4.91 4.95
CA PHE A 129 3.35 -3.73 4.33
C PHE A 129 3.74 -2.43 5.07
N CYS A 130 3.61 -2.41 6.40
CA CYS A 130 3.93 -1.23 7.21
C CYS A 130 5.40 -0.84 7.07
N ALA A 131 6.32 -1.82 7.16
CA ALA A 131 7.75 -1.57 6.99
C ALA A 131 8.09 -1.04 5.58
N ALA A 132 7.43 -1.56 4.54
CA ALA A 132 7.59 -1.08 3.17
C ALA A 132 7.14 0.37 3.01
N TYR A 133 5.95 0.71 3.53
CA TYR A 133 5.42 2.07 3.44
C TYR A 133 6.23 3.06 4.28
N LEU A 134 6.66 2.71 5.50
CA LEU A 134 7.59 3.53 6.28
C LEU A 134 8.88 3.82 5.51
N ARG A 135 9.44 2.81 4.85
CA ARG A 135 10.64 2.98 4.02
C ARG A 135 10.40 3.94 2.87
N ILE A 136 9.28 3.80 2.15
CA ILE A 136 8.90 4.72 1.06
C ILE A 136 8.74 6.14 1.60
N ILE A 137 8.00 6.34 2.69
CA ILE A 137 7.81 7.64 3.34
C ILE A 137 9.16 8.30 3.68
N MET A 138 10.08 7.52 4.23
CA MET A 138 11.40 7.99 4.66
C MET A 138 12.37 8.26 3.50
N GLN A 139 12.19 7.58 2.36
CA GLN A 139 12.97 7.82 1.14
C GLN A 139 12.50 9.05 0.36
N GLU A 140 11.25 9.47 0.56
CA GLU A 140 10.65 10.61 -0.12
C GLU A 140 10.86 11.94 0.63
N HIS A 141 10.88 13.03 -0.13
CA HIS A 141 10.96 14.37 0.45
C HIS A 141 9.66 14.77 1.15
N ALA A 142 9.77 15.64 2.15
CA ALA A 142 8.61 16.22 2.80
C ALA A 142 7.74 16.99 1.79
N GLY A 143 6.42 16.77 1.84
CA GLY A 143 5.43 17.44 0.98
C GLY A 143 5.30 16.87 -0.44
N THR A 144 6.00 15.79 -0.81
CA THR A 144 5.77 15.13 -2.11
C THR A 144 4.43 14.40 -2.11
N THR A 145 3.80 14.32 -3.29
CA THR A 145 2.56 13.55 -3.48
C THR A 145 2.76 12.08 -3.11
N VAL A 146 3.92 11.50 -3.43
CA VAL A 146 4.26 10.10 -3.06
C VAL A 146 4.21 9.92 -1.55
N ARG A 147 4.84 10.81 -0.78
CA ARG A 147 4.85 10.74 0.68
C ARG A 147 3.46 10.94 1.27
N LEU A 148 2.67 11.88 0.74
CA LEU A 148 1.29 12.12 1.18
C LEU A 148 0.42 10.88 0.95
N MET A 149 0.51 10.26 -0.23
CA MET A 149 -0.22 9.03 -0.55
C MET A 149 0.23 7.86 0.33
N ALA A 150 1.54 7.71 0.54
CA ALA A 150 2.08 6.66 1.40
C ALA A 150 1.61 6.81 2.86
N ASN A 151 1.60 8.04 3.39
CA ASN A 151 1.05 8.34 4.71
C ASN A 151 -0.44 7.98 4.79
N ALA A 152 -1.23 8.38 3.78
CA ALA A 152 -2.66 8.11 3.75
C ALA A 152 -2.98 6.61 3.69
N ASP A 153 -2.31 5.86 2.82
CA ASP A 153 -2.48 4.41 2.69
C ASP A 153 -2.07 3.67 3.98
N LEU A 154 -0.92 4.03 4.57
CA LEU A 154 -0.45 3.44 5.82
C LEU A 154 -1.44 3.71 6.96
N ALA A 155 -1.85 4.97 7.14
CA ALA A 155 -2.82 5.36 8.16
C ALA A 155 -4.17 4.65 7.95
N SER A 156 -4.62 4.51 6.70
CA SER A 156 -5.87 3.81 6.37
C SER A 156 -5.78 2.35 6.76
N VAL A 157 -4.78 1.61 6.29
CA VAL A 157 -4.65 0.18 6.64
C VAL A 157 -4.58 -0.03 8.15
N ILE A 158 -3.87 0.83 8.87
CA ILE A 158 -3.84 0.77 10.34
C ILE A 158 -5.22 1.04 10.94
N GLY A 159 -5.89 2.10 10.53
CA GLY A 159 -7.24 2.45 10.97
C GLY A 159 -8.20 1.28 10.84
N TYR A 160 -8.36 0.75 9.63
CA TYR A 160 -9.32 -0.34 9.36
C TYR A 160 -8.91 -1.71 9.92
N SER A 161 -7.62 -1.97 10.11
CA SER A 161 -7.17 -3.27 10.61
C SER A 161 -7.12 -3.34 12.14
N MET A 162 -7.02 -2.20 12.83
CA MET A 162 -6.80 -2.16 14.28
C MET A 162 -7.92 -1.49 15.08
N PHE A 163 -8.69 -0.60 14.46
CA PHE A 163 -9.70 0.19 15.15
C PHE A 163 -11.10 -0.09 14.59
N ASP A 164 -12.11 0.17 15.40
CA ASP A 164 -13.50 0.02 14.97
C ASP A 164 -13.87 1.16 14.00
N MET A 165 -13.70 0.94 12.70
CA MET A 165 -14.07 1.93 11.67
C MET A 165 -15.55 1.86 11.26
N THR A 166 -16.44 1.23 12.04
CA THR A 166 -17.86 1.11 11.68
C THR A 166 -18.62 2.44 11.66
N TYR A 167 -18.06 3.47 12.30
CA TYR A 167 -18.58 4.85 12.26
C TYR A 167 -18.16 5.62 11.00
N GLU A 168 -17.38 5.03 10.09
CA GLU A 168 -16.97 5.74 8.89
C GLU A 168 -18.18 6.05 7.97
N GLY A 169 -18.41 7.33 7.72
CA GLY A 169 -19.60 7.84 7.05
C GLY A 169 -20.61 8.49 8.00
N ASP A 170 -20.48 8.23 9.31
CA ASP A 170 -21.03 9.07 10.35
C ASP A 170 -20.09 10.25 10.60
N TYR A 171 -20.62 11.38 11.08
CA TYR A 171 -19.76 12.48 11.46
C TYR A 171 -19.00 12.10 12.74
N MET A 172 -17.68 12.23 12.72
CA MET A 172 -16.88 12.20 13.95
C MET A 172 -17.48 13.22 14.93
N PRO A 173 -17.83 12.84 16.16
CA PRO A 173 -18.41 13.76 17.13
C PRO A 173 -17.51 14.98 17.29
N THR A 174 -18.04 16.16 16.99
CA THR A 174 -17.31 17.41 17.24
C THR A 174 -17.23 17.66 18.74
N PRO A 175 -16.30 18.50 19.22
CA PRO A 175 -16.29 18.92 20.62
C PRO A 175 -17.68 19.39 21.10
N GLU A 176 -18.43 20.07 20.23
CA GLU A 176 -19.80 20.53 20.49
C GLU A 176 -20.81 19.38 20.63
N ASP A 177 -20.68 18.32 19.84
CA ASP A 177 -21.51 17.11 19.99
C ASP A 177 -21.20 16.40 21.31
N LEU A 178 -19.93 16.38 21.70
CA LEU A 178 -19.49 15.79 22.96
C LEU A 178 -20.01 16.59 24.16
N GLU A 179 -20.21 17.91 24.07
CA GLU A 179 -20.79 18.70 25.18
C GLU A 179 -22.17 18.21 25.61
N HIS A 180 -22.96 17.65 24.68
CA HIS A 180 -24.31 17.15 24.93
C HIS A 180 -24.38 15.72 25.49
N LEU A 181 -23.27 14.98 25.46
CA LEU A 181 -23.18 13.65 26.06
C LEU A 181 -23.11 13.74 27.59
N ASP A 182 -23.77 12.81 28.27
CA ASP A 182 -23.63 12.71 29.71
C ASP A 182 -22.23 12.20 30.11
N ALA A 183 -21.89 12.34 31.39
CA ALA A 183 -20.56 11.95 31.88
C ALA A 183 -20.27 10.45 31.68
N ALA A 184 -21.30 9.59 31.77
CA ALA A 184 -21.16 8.15 31.62
C ALA A 184 -20.97 7.75 30.14
N GLU A 185 -21.57 8.46 29.20
CA GLU A 185 -21.35 8.31 27.76
C GLU A 185 -19.91 8.68 27.37
N LYS A 186 -19.41 9.81 27.89
CA LYS A 186 -18.02 10.24 27.67
C LYS A 186 -17.02 9.23 28.22
N GLU A 187 -17.26 8.75 29.44
CA GLU A 187 -16.40 7.75 30.10
C GLU A 187 -16.37 6.45 29.30
N ARG A 188 -17.53 5.92 28.87
CA ARG A 188 -17.60 4.70 28.04
C ARG A 188 -16.88 4.84 26.71
N MET A 189 -16.97 6.00 26.05
CA MET A 189 -16.27 6.26 24.79
C MET A 189 -14.75 6.28 25.01
N ALA A 190 -14.29 7.00 26.03
CA ALA A 190 -12.87 7.05 26.37
C ALA A 190 -12.30 5.67 26.77
N GLU A 191 -13.07 4.87 27.52
CA GLU A 191 -12.70 3.50 27.87
C GLU A 191 -12.60 2.60 26.64
N LYS A 192 -13.56 2.72 25.69
CA LYS A 192 -13.52 1.99 24.42
C LYS A 192 -12.26 2.35 23.62
N ASP A 193 -12.00 3.64 23.43
CA ASP A 193 -10.83 4.12 22.66
C ASP A 193 -9.51 3.65 23.30
N ALA A 194 -9.41 3.72 24.64
CA ALA A 194 -8.25 3.24 25.37
C ALA A 194 -8.03 1.74 25.21
N LEU A 195 -9.11 0.94 25.24
CA LEU A 195 -9.04 -0.50 25.05
C LEU A 195 -8.65 -0.87 23.61
N GLU A 196 -9.20 -0.18 22.61
CA GLU A 196 -8.81 -0.38 21.21
C GLU A 196 -7.34 -0.04 20.99
N MET A 197 -6.87 1.07 21.55
CA MET A 197 -5.46 1.46 21.52
C MET A 197 -4.56 0.40 22.17
N GLU A 198 -4.92 -0.10 23.36
CA GLU A 198 -4.13 -1.14 24.04
C GLU A 198 -4.07 -2.43 23.22
N ASN A 199 -5.19 -2.85 22.63
CA ASN A 199 -5.27 -4.02 21.78
C ASN A 199 -4.41 -3.86 20.51
N ALA A 200 -4.47 -2.69 19.86
CA ALA A 200 -3.66 -2.36 18.69
C ALA A 200 -2.16 -2.45 19.01
N LEU A 201 -1.72 -1.81 20.10
CA LEU A 201 -0.33 -1.85 20.53
C LEU A 201 0.13 -3.25 20.94
N SER A 202 -0.75 -4.04 21.58
CA SER A 202 -0.48 -5.44 21.91
C SER A 202 -0.30 -6.30 20.65
N SER A 203 -1.16 -6.09 19.65
CA SER A 203 -1.06 -6.75 18.34
C SER A 203 0.26 -6.45 17.64
N ILE A 204 0.67 -5.18 17.57
CA ILE A 204 1.94 -4.76 16.94
C ILE A 204 3.16 -5.39 17.63
N LYS A 205 3.14 -5.54 18.95
CA LYS A 205 4.22 -6.22 19.68
C LYS A 205 4.36 -7.71 19.32
N GLN A 206 3.29 -8.34 18.87
CA GLN A 206 3.27 -9.76 18.48
C GLN A 206 3.57 -9.97 17.00
N TRP A 207 3.59 -8.90 16.20
CA TRP A 207 3.92 -8.97 14.79
C TRP A 207 5.29 -9.62 14.55
N GLN A 208 5.38 -10.42 13.51
CA GLN A 208 6.61 -11.07 13.10
C GLN A 208 7.25 -10.22 12.01
N PHE A 209 8.33 -9.53 12.36
CA PHE A 209 9.20 -8.86 11.40
C PHE A 209 10.44 -9.73 11.14
N THR A 210 11.12 -9.44 10.05
CA THR A 210 12.45 -9.99 9.81
C THR A 210 13.49 -9.14 10.56
N GLU A 211 14.70 -9.66 10.72
CA GLU A 211 15.80 -8.93 11.37
C GLU A 211 16.03 -7.54 10.74
N GLU A 212 15.86 -7.42 9.43
CA GLU A 212 16.06 -6.20 8.65
C GLU A 212 14.87 -5.22 8.71
N THR A 213 13.72 -5.66 9.21
CA THR A 213 12.49 -4.86 9.32
C THR A 213 12.04 -4.65 10.76
N GLU A 214 12.74 -5.22 11.74
CA GLU A 214 12.41 -5.10 13.17
C GLU A 214 12.40 -3.63 13.65
N TRP A 215 13.23 -2.76 13.06
CA TRP A 215 13.23 -1.31 13.34
C TRP A 215 11.86 -0.65 13.12
N ALA A 216 11.03 -1.21 12.23
CA ALA A 216 9.71 -0.67 11.94
C ALA A 216 8.75 -0.85 13.11
N ARG A 217 8.96 -1.85 13.99
CA ARG A 217 8.07 -2.11 15.12
C ARG A 217 7.95 -0.91 16.04
N ASP A 218 9.07 -0.37 16.49
CA ASP A 218 9.09 0.76 17.43
C ASP A 218 8.44 2.00 16.82
N MET A 219 8.72 2.27 15.54
CA MET A 219 8.09 3.37 14.82
C MET A 219 6.57 3.18 14.70
N MET A 220 6.10 1.97 14.39
CA MET A 220 4.67 1.68 14.34
C MET A 220 4.01 1.84 15.72
N LEU A 221 4.68 1.44 16.80
CA LEU A 221 4.17 1.65 18.16
C LEU A 221 4.05 3.15 18.50
N GLU A 222 5.03 3.96 18.11
CA GLU A 222 4.99 5.41 18.33
C GLU A 222 3.91 6.11 17.49
N LEU A 223 3.76 5.72 16.22
CA LEU A 223 2.72 6.25 15.35
C LEU A 223 1.32 5.89 15.86
N VAL A 224 1.07 4.62 16.17
CA VAL A 224 -0.25 4.16 16.62
C VAL A 224 -0.61 4.74 17.98
N SER A 225 0.35 4.88 18.89
CA SER A 225 0.11 5.54 20.19
C SER A 225 -0.04 7.06 20.12
N GLY A 226 0.11 7.67 18.94
CA GLY A 226 0.04 9.13 18.75
C GLY A 226 1.24 9.89 19.33
N LYS A 227 2.31 9.21 19.73
CA LYS A 227 3.55 9.86 20.19
C LYS A 227 4.36 10.47 19.06
N LEU A 228 4.21 9.92 17.86
CA LEU A 228 4.84 10.39 16.64
C LEU A 228 3.75 10.70 15.61
N SER A 229 3.82 11.87 14.97
CA SER A 229 2.99 12.16 13.81
C SER A 229 3.60 11.56 12.54
N TYR A 230 2.74 11.17 11.59
CA TYR A 230 3.19 10.76 10.23
C TYR A 230 3.96 11.88 9.51
N ASP A 231 3.65 13.15 9.82
CA ASP A 231 4.35 14.29 9.23
C ASP A 231 5.77 14.46 9.79
N ASP A 232 5.99 14.00 11.04
CA ASP A 232 7.27 14.09 11.74
C ASP A 232 8.23 12.91 11.42
N LEU A 233 7.78 11.95 10.62
CA LEU A 233 8.64 10.86 10.15
C LEU A 233 9.88 11.43 9.43
N PRO A 234 11.06 10.79 9.55
CA PRO A 234 12.23 11.23 8.80
C PRO A 234 11.92 11.35 7.31
N ALA A 235 12.49 12.35 6.65
CA ALA A 235 12.38 12.55 5.21
C ALA A 235 13.78 12.57 4.60
N SER A 236 13.90 12.08 3.36
CA SER A 236 15.14 12.28 2.62
C SER A 236 15.35 13.78 2.42
N ARG A 237 16.56 14.26 2.67
CA ARG A 237 16.89 15.67 2.39
C ARG A 237 16.99 15.85 0.88
N PRO A 238 16.52 16.97 0.31
CA PRO A 238 16.85 17.29 -1.06
C PRO A 238 18.37 17.38 -1.17
N GLU A 239 18.97 16.56 -2.03
CA GLU A 239 20.35 16.80 -2.45
C GLU A 239 20.38 18.22 -3.00
N PHE A 240 21.26 19.05 -2.44
CA PHE A 240 21.44 20.42 -2.87
C PHE A 240 21.58 20.44 -4.39
N CYS A 241 20.70 21.22 -5.03
CA CYS A 241 20.79 21.71 -6.39
C CYS A 241 22.25 22.03 -6.73
N MET A 242 22.97 21.08 -7.36
CA MET A 242 24.24 21.39 -7.98
C MET A 242 23.91 22.33 -9.13
N LYS A 243 24.19 23.62 -8.92
CA LYS A 243 24.24 24.58 -10.01
C LYS A 243 25.15 24.01 -11.11
N PRO A 244 24.80 24.16 -12.39
CA PRO A 244 25.79 23.98 -13.43
C PRO A 244 26.84 25.08 -13.23
N GLU A 245 28.06 24.69 -12.84
CA GLU A 245 29.20 25.57 -13.04
C GLU A 245 29.48 25.65 -14.55
N ALA A 246 29.73 26.89 -14.98
CA ALA A 246 29.69 27.40 -16.34
C ALA A 246 30.82 26.87 -17.25
#